data_AF-F3Z2G8-F1
#
_entry.id   AF-F3Z2G8-F1
#
_cell.length_a   1.000
_cell.length_b   1.000
_cell.length_c   1.000
_cell.angle_alpha   90.00
_cell.angle_beta   90.00
_cell.angle_gamma   90.00
#
_symmetry.space_group_name_H-M   'P 1'
#
loop_
_entity.id
_entity.type
_entity.pdbx_description
1 polymer ?
#
loop_
_entity_poly.entity_id
_entity_poly.type
_entity_poly.pdbx_seq_one_letter_code
_entity_poly.pdbx_strand_id
1 'polypeptide(L)'
;MNLSKIDLLNKRFSKRFRGYCRTEVDQLLQEAAEAIGDLSEDKKELHRRIADLEASLAEHKQREETLRDTLMTTQRMIDDLKANARREAQLIIDEAQAKAEAILNRAHLRLAQLHEDITELKRQRTQFEVKLRSLLDAHLRMLEMENQDQEQLEALESKLKFFKKAK
;
A
#
# COMPACT_ATOMS: atom_id res chain seq x y z
N MET A 1 -21.25 -12.56 70.00
CA MET A 1 -22.56 -12.45 70.69
C MET A 1 -23.07 -11.05 70.35
N ASN A 2 -24.02 -10.91 69.43
CA ASN A 2 -24.44 -9.59 68.95
C ASN A 2 -25.60 -9.12 69.81
N LEU A 3 -25.31 -8.24 70.75
CA LEU A 3 -26.31 -7.58 71.59
C LEU A 3 -26.99 -6.50 70.72
N SER A 4 -28.29 -6.63 70.46
CA SER A 4 -29.06 -5.63 69.72
C SER A 4 -29.50 -4.49 70.64
N LYS A 5 -29.81 -3.31 70.07
CA LYS A 5 -30.50 -2.21 70.77
C LYS A 5 -31.72 -2.74 71.56
N ILE A 6 -32.50 -3.63 70.95
CA ILE A 6 -33.68 -4.24 71.55
C ILE A 6 -33.31 -5.18 72.72
N ASP A 7 -32.17 -5.87 72.63
CA ASP A 7 -31.72 -6.79 73.68
C ASP A 7 -31.22 -6.05 74.91
N LEU A 8 -30.61 -4.87 74.72
CA LEU A 8 -30.19 -3.97 75.80
C LEU A 8 -31.37 -3.36 76.53
N LEU A 9 -32.35 -2.83 75.79
CA LEU A 9 -33.55 -2.20 76.36
C LEU A 9 -34.43 -3.21 77.13
N ASN A 10 -34.45 -4.47 76.70
CA ASN A 10 -35.22 -5.53 77.36
C ASN A 10 -34.45 -6.27 78.47
N LYS A 11 -33.20 -5.90 78.75
CA LYS A 11 -32.36 -6.61 79.73
C LYS A 11 -32.87 -6.35 81.15
N ARG A 12 -33.21 -7.43 81.87
CA ARG A 12 -33.59 -7.36 83.29
C ARG A 12 -32.47 -7.91 84.16
N PHE A 13 -32.11 -7.17 85.21
CA PHE A 13 -31.11 -7.59 86.20
C PHE A 13 -31.76 -8.10 87.49
N SER A 14 -31.18 -9.14 88.08
CA SER A 14 -31.60 -9.65 89.39
C SER A 14 -31.26 -8.68 90.52
N LYS A 15 -32.13 -8.53 91.52
CA LYS A 15 -31.93 -7.65 92.67
C LYS A 15 -31.04 -8.35 93.72
N ARG A 16 -30.01 -7.68 94.23
CA ARG A 16 -29.16 -8.16 95.36
C ARG A 16 -28.89 -7.02 96.35
N PHE A 17 -28.67 -7.37 97.62
CA PHE A 17 -28.32 -6.42 98.68
C PHE A 17 -26.96 -5.77 98.37
N ARG A 18 -26.88 -4.43 98.43
CA ARG A 18 -25.73 -3.58 98.01
C ARG A 18 -25.39 -3.60 96.50
N GLY A 19 -26.39 -3.71 95.62
CA GLY A 19 -26.20 -3.59 94.16
C GLY A 19 -26.17 -2.14 93.62
N TYR A 20 -25.87 -1.99 92.32
CA TYR A 20 -25.88 -0.69 91.62
C TYR A 20 -27.26 -0.01 91.62
N CYS A 21 -27.25 1.32 91.50
CA CYS A 21 -28.46 2.13 91.40
C CYS A 21 -29.21 1.82 90.09
N ARG A 22 -30.49 1.43 90.18
CA ARG A 22 -31.23 0.99 89.00
C ARG A 22 -31.44 2.08 87.96
N THR A 23 -31.76 3.29 88.41
CA THR A 23 -32.01 4.42 87.50
C THR A 23 -30.77 4.78 86.69
N GLU A 24 -29.59 4.75 87.31
CA GLU A 24 -28.32 5.01 86.61
C GLU A 24 -27.98 3.88 85.63
N VAL A 25 -28.23 2.62 86.01
CA VAL A 25 -28.02 1.46 85.13
C VAL A 25 -28.98 1.48 83.95
N ASP A 26 -30.26 1.82 84.18
CA ASP A 26 -31.28 1.90 83.13
C ASP A 26 -30.96 3.05 82.15
N GLN A 27 -30.48 4.20 82.65
CA GLN A 27 -30.01 5.30 81.81
C GLN A 27 -28.78 4.90 80.98
N LEU A 28 -27.78 4.26 81.59
CA LEU A 28 -26.61 3.77 80.86
C LEU A 28 -26.99 2.73 79.80
N LEU A 29 -27.95 1.84 80.09
CA LEU A 29 -28.47 0.88 79.12
C LEU A 29 -29.16 1.58 77.94
N GLN A 30 -29.92 2.65 78.20
CA GLN A 30 -30.57 3.45 77.16
C GLN A 30 -29.52 4.09 76.24
N GLU A 31 -28.52 4.77 76.82
CA GLU A 31 -27.42 5.41 76.08
C GLU A 31 -26.60 4.37 75.28
N ALA A 32 -26.29 3.22 75.88
CA ALA A 32 -25.59 2.12 75.21
C ALA A 32 -26.41 1.50 74.07
N ALA A 33 -27.73 1.39 74.25
CA ALA A 33 -28.65 0.86 73.24
C ALA A 33 -28.77 1.81 72.05
N GLU A 34 -28.78 3.13 72.28
CA GLU A 34 -28.74 4.16 71.24
C GLU A 34 -27.43 4.10 70.46
N ALA A 35 -26.27 4.14 71.14
CA ALA A 35 -24.97 4.06 70.49
C ALA A 35 -24.78 2.77 69.66
N ILE A 36 -25.28 1.62 70.14
CA ILE A 36 -25.25 0.36 69.37
C ILE A 36 -26.21 0.39 68.19
N GLY A 37 -27.36 1.06 68.31
CA GLY A 37 -28.28 1.30 67.21
C GLY A 37 -27.60 2.07 66.07
N ASP A 38 -27.00 3.20 66.41
CA ASP A 38 -26.33 4.10 65.46
C ASP A 38 -25.15 3.40 64.79
N LEU A 39 -24.28 2.74 65.58
CA LEU A 39 -23.19 1.92 65.04
C LEU A 39 -23.67 0.81 64.12
N SER A 40 -24.83 0.22 64.39
CA SER A 40 -25.40 -0.81 63.52
C SER A 40 -25.94 -0.24 62.21
N GLU A 41 -26.44 0.99 62.21
CA GLU A 41 -26.92 1.69 61.01
C GLU A 41 -25.74 2.14 60.15
N ASP A 42 -24.74 2.79 60.75
CA ASP A 42 -23.48 3.17 60.10
C ASP A 42 -22.79 1.96 59.48
N LYS A 43 -22.74 0.84 60.21
CA LYS A 43 -22.17 -0.41 59.70
C LYS A 43 -22.93 -0.88 58.46
N LYS A 44 -24.26 -0.80 58.43
CA LYS A 44 -25.05 -1.22 57.26
C LYS A 44 -24.81 -0.28 56.08
N GLU A 45 -24.73 1.03 56.32
CA GLU A 45 -24.45 2.02 55.28
C GLU A 45 -23.05 1.82 54.69
N LEU A 46 -22.02 1.64 55.53
CA LEU A 46 -20.66 1.36 55.09
C LEU A 46 -20.57 0.08 54.26
N HIS A 47 -21.25 -1.00 54.66
CA HIS A 47 -21.27 -2.23 53.85
C HIS A 47 -21.94 -2.03 52.49
N ARG A 48 -23.04 -1.26 52.41
CA ARG A 48 -23.66 -0.91 51.12
C ARG A 48 -22.69 -0.14 50.24
N ARG A 49 -22.05 0.89 50.81
CA ARG A 49 -21.09 1.72 50.07
C ARG A 49 -19.87 0.94 49.59
N ILE A 50 -19.38 0.00 50.40
CA ILE A 50 -18.30 -0.91 49.99
C ILE A 50 -18.75 -1.76 48.80
N ALA A 51 -19.95 -2.37 48.87
CA ALA A 51 -20.46 -3.19 47.77
C ALA A 51 -20.63 -2.39 46.47
N ASP A 52 -21.13 -1.15 46.56
CA ASP A 52 -21.27 -0.27 45.39
C ASP A 52 -19.91 0.12 44.79
N LEU A 53 -18.93 0.43 45.65
CA LEU A 53 -17.56 0.75 45.22
C LEU A 53 -16.85 -0.45 44.60
N GLU A 54 -17.03 -1.64 45.17
CA GLU A 54 -16.48 -2.90 44.62
C GLU A 54 -17.08 -3.22 43.24
N ALA A 55 -18.39 -3.03 43.07
CA ALA A 55 -19.05 -3.21 41.78
C ALA A 55 -18.52 -2.22 40.72
N SER A 56 -18.40 -0.94 41.08
CA SER A 56 -17.83 0.09 40.19
C SER A 56 -16.37 -0.21 39.83
N LEU A 57 -15.56 -0.63 40.80
CA LEU A 57 -14.16 -1.00 40.57
C LEU A 57 -14.05 -2.20 39.62
N ALA A 58 -14.92 -3.21 39.78
CA ALA A 58 -14.96 -4.36 38.88
C ALA A 58 -15.30 -3.95 37.45
N GLU A 59 -16.29 -3.06 37.28
CA GLU A 59 -16.66 -2.53 35.96
C GLU A 59 -15.50 -1.74 35.32
N HIS A 60 -14.84 -0.87 36.08
CA HIS A 60 -13.68 -0.11 35.61
C HIS A 60 -12.52 -1.02 35.17
N LYS A 61 -12.22 -2.07 35.94
CA LYS A 61 -11.20 -3.07 35.58
C LYS A 61 -11.56 -3.79 34.28
N GLN A 62 -12.83 -4.17 34.10
CA GLN A 62 -13.29 -4.82 32.86
C GLN A 62 -13.15 -3.90 31.65
N ARG A 63 -13.48 -2.60 31.81
CA ARG A 63 -13.30 -1.60 30.75
C ARG A 63 -11.82 -1.40 30.43
N GLU A 64 -10.95 -1.35 31.44
CA GLU A 64 -9.51 -1.21 31.26
C GLU A 64 -8.91 -2.41 30.49
N GLU A 65 -9.30 -3.63 30.84
CA GLU A 65 -8.89 -4.84 30.14
C GLU A 65 -9.31 -4.80 28.66
N THR A 66 -10.57 -4.44 28.41
CA THR A 66 -11.11 -4.33 27.04
C THR A 66 -10.36 -3.27 26.23
N LEU A 67 -10.05 -2.13 26.83
CA LEU A 67 -9.26 -1.07 26.19
C LEU A 67 -7.85 -1.54 25.88
N ARG A 68 -7.19 -2.22 26.83
CA ARG A 68 -5.85 -2.78 26.64
C ARG A 68 -5.82 -3.77 25.47
N ASP A 69 -6.78 -4.69 25.44
CA ASP A 69 -6.86 -5.72 24.40
C ASP A 69 -7.16 -5.11 23.03
N THR A 70 -8.03 -4.10 23.00
CA THR A 70 -8.29 -3.30 21.78
C THR A 70 -7.02 -2.62 21.29
N LEU A 71 -6.28 -1.92 22.17
CA LEU A 71 -5.03 -1.25 21.81
C LEU A 71 -3.97 -2.23 21.29
N MET A 72 -3.82 -3.39 21.94
CA MET A 72 -2.90 -4.43 21.47
C MET A 72 -3.29 -4.96 20.09
N THR A 73 -4.58 -5.17 19.86
CA THR A 73 -5.11 -5.63 18.57
C THR A 73 -4.91 -4.58 17.49
N THR A 74 -5.21 -3.31 17.79
CA THR A 74 -4.97 -2.18 16.88
C THR A 74 -3.49 -2.05 16.53
N GLN A 75 -2.59 -2.18 17.51
CA GLN A 75 -1.16 -2.13 17.27
C GLN A 75 -0.70 -3.25 16.32
N ARG A 76 -1.14 -4.49 16.53
CA ARG A 76 -0.86 -5.61 15.62
C ARG A 76 -1.38 -5.34 14.20
N MET A 77 -2.62 -4.86 14.08
CA MET A 77 -3.19 -4.51 12.77
C MET A 77 -2.38 -3.42 12.05
N ILE A 78 -1.90 -2.41 12.78
CA ILE A 78 -1.06 -1.34 12.21
C ILE A 78 0.27 -1.92 11.71
N ASP A 79 0.89 -2.80 12.48
CA ASP A 79 2.16 -3.41 12.09
C ASP A 79 2.00 -4.33 10.87
N ASP A 80 0.92 -5.12 10.82
CA ASP A 80 0.57 -5.93 9.66
C ASP A 80 0.28 -5.07 8.42
N LEU A 81 -0.46 -3.96 8.58
CA LEU A 81 -0.73 -3.02 7.50
C LEU A 81 0.56 -2.39 6.97
N LYS A 82 1.47 -1.97 7.86
CA LYS A 82 2.79 -1.45 7.46
C LYS A 82 3.61 -2.50 6.73
N ALA A 83 3.60 -3.75 7.19
CA ALA A 83 4.33 -4.84 6.55
C ALA A 83 3.76 -5.16 5.16
N ASN A 84 2.44 -5.20 5.01
CA ASN A 84 1.76 -5.37 3.72
C ASN A 84 2.09 -4.22 2.77
N ALA A 85 1.94 -2.97 3.21
CA ALA A 85 2.22 -1.78 2.39
C ALA A 85 3.68 -1.75 1.90
N ARG A 86 4.64 -2.15 2.75
CA ARG A 86 6.05 -2.27 2.34
C ARG A 86 6.26 -3.35 1.28
N ARG A 87 5.61 -4.51 1.42
CA ARG A 87 5.68 -5.58 0.42
C ARG A 87 5.06 -5.16 -0.90
N GLU A 88 3.89 -4.53 -0.88
CA GLU A 88 3.24 -4.01 -2.09
C GLU A 88 4.08 -2.93 -2.77
N ALA A 89 4.65 -2.00 -2.00
CA ALA A 89 5.55 -0.97 -2.54
C ALA A 89 6.77 -1.59 -3.23
N GLN A 90 7.37 -2.62 -2.64
CA GLN A 90 8.50 -3.33 -3.25
C GLN A 90 8.07 -4.03 -4.55
N LEU A 91 6.93 -4.72 -4.55
CA LEU A 91 6.40 -5.36 -5.76
C LEU A 91 6.14 -4.36 -6.89
N ILE A 92 5.60 -3.18 -6.57
CA ILE A 92 5.39 -2.11 -7.56
C ILE A 92 6.72 -1.64 -8.14
N ILE A 93 7.75 -1.47 -7.31
CA ILE A 93 9.09 -1.07 -7.77
C ILE A 93 9.68 -2.17 -8.67
N ASP A 94 9.62 -3.43 -8.25
CA ASP A 94 10.16 -4.56 -9.00
C ASP A 94 9.45 -4.72 -10.36
N GLU A 95 8.12 -4.57 -10.39
CA GLU A 95 7.33 -4.61 -11.63
C GLU A 95 7.67 -3.44 -12.56
N ALA A 96 7.86 -2.24 -12.01
CA ALA A 96 8.26 -1.06 -12.77
C ALA A 96 9.67 -1.24 -13.38
N GLN A 97 10.61 -1.81 -12.63
CA GLN A 97 11.95 -2.12 -13.11
C GLN A 97 11.91 -3.16 -14.23
N ALA A 98 11.19 -4.27 -14.03
CA ALA A 98 11.04 -5.31 -15.06
C ALA A 98 10.40 -4.75 -16.35
N LYS A 99 9.39 -3.89 -16.24
CA LYS A 99 8.79 -3.21 -17.40
C LYS A 99 9.78 -2.27 -18.10
N ALA A 100 10.55 -1.50 -17.35
CA ALA A 100 11.56 -0.61 -17.90
C ALA A 100 12.65 -1.39 -18.66
N GLU A 101 13.15 -2.47 -18.10
CA GLU A 101 14.10 -3.37 -18.76
C GLU A 101 13.52 -3.98 -20.03
N ALA A 102 12.26 -4.44 -20.01
CA ALA A 102 11.59 -4.97 -21.19
C ALA A 102 11.45 -3.92 -22.29
N ILE A 103 11.14 -2.66 -21.94
CA ILE A 103 11.05 -1.55 -22.90
C ILE A 103 12.43 -1.27 -23.51
N LEU A 104 13.49 -1.19 -22.70
CA LEU A 104 14.86 -0.97 -23.19
C LEU A 104 15.31 -2.08 -24.13
N ASN A 105 15.09 -3.34 -23.76
CA ASN A 105 15.41 -4.49 -24.59
C ASN A 105 14.69 -4.44 -25.95
N ARG A 106 13.39 -4.13 -25.95
CA ARG A 106 12.62 -3.94 -27.19
C ARG A 106 13.17 -2.79 -28.04
N ALA A 107 13.54 -1.67 -27.40
CA ALA A 107 14.13 -0.53 -28.10
C ALA A 107 15.48 -0.89 -28.74
N HIS A 108 16.35 -1.61 -28.04
CA HIS A 108 17.62 -2.09 -28.57
C HIS A 108 17.44 -3.05 -29.75
N LEU A 109 16.52 -4.01 -29.65
CA LEU A 109 16.21 -4.92 -30.75
C LEU A 109 15.68 -4.16 -31.97
N ARG A 110 14.78 -3.18 -31.75
CA ARG A 110 14.25 -2.36 -32.83
C ARG A 110 15.32 -1.50 -33.49
N LEU A 111 16.25 -0.96 -32.70
CA LEU A 111 17.37 -0.18 -33.20
C LEU A 111 18.30 -1.03 -34.08
N ALA A 112 18.63 -2.25 -33.63
CA ALA A 112 19.44 -3.18 -34.40
C ALA A 112 18.78 -3.52 -35.75
N GLN A 113 17.48 -3.84 -35.72
CA GLN A 113 16.71 -4.11 -36.95
C GLN A 113 16.70 -2.91 -37.90
N LEU A 114 16.46 -1.69 -37.39
CA LEU A 114 16.50 -0.49 -38.21
C LEU A 114 17.89 -0.27 -38.83
N HIS A 115 18.96 -0.60 -38.11
CA HIS A 115 20.32 -0.46 -38.63
C HIS A 115 20.59 -1.45 -39.78
N GLU A 116 20.10 -2.68 -39.67
CA GLU A 116 20.15 -3.69 -40.71
C GLU A 116 19.33 -3.25 -41.94
N ASP A 117 18.10 -2.80 -41.74
CA ASP A 117 17.22 -2.28 -42.80
C ASP A 117 17.87 -1.11 -43.56
N ILE A 118 18.46 -0.15 -42.83
CA ILE A 118 19.19 0.99 -43.43
C ILE A 118 20.38 0.51 -44.26
N THR A 119 21.11 -0.49 -43.77
CA THR A 119 22.29 -1.02 -44.46
C THR A 119 21.89 -1.73 -45.75
N GLU A 120 20.83 -2.53 -45.71
CA GLU A 120 20.29 -3.20 -46.89
C GLU A 120 19.75 -2.20 -47.92
N LEU A 121 19.00 -1.17 -47.48
CA LEU A 121 18.53 -0.10 -48.37
C LEU A 121 19.67 0.64 -49.07
N LYS A 122 20.76 0.95 -48.34
CA LYS A 122 21.96 1.55 -48.93
C LYS A 122 22.58 0.63 -49.99
N ARG A 123 22.68 -0.67 -49.72
CA ARG A 123 23.18 -1.67 -50.67
C ARG A 123 22.33 -1.74 -51.92
N GLN A 124 21.01 -1.78 -51.76
CA GLN A 124 20.04 -1.77 -52.87
C GLN A 124 20.16 -0.49 -53.72
N ARG A 125 20.29 0.68 -53.08
CA ARG A 125 20.51 1.95 -53.77
C ARG A 125 21.76 1.90 -54.63
N THR A 126 22.90 1.47 -54.08
CA THR A 126 24.16 1.37 -54.83
C THR A 126 24.05 0.39 -56.00
N GLN A 127 23.40 -0.77 -55.82
CA GLN A 127 23.16 -1.70 -56.91
C GLN A 127 22.29 -1.12 -58.01
N PHE A 128 21.23 -0.38 -57.64
CA PHE A 128 20.37 0.29 -58.58
C PHE A 128 21.12 1.36 -59.38
N GLU A 129 21.92 2.21 -58.70
CA GLU A 129 22.75 3.23 -59.34
C GLU A 129 23.72 2.63 -60.37
N VAL A 130 24.41 1.54 -60.02
CA VAL A 130 25.33 0.83 -60.93
C VAL A 130 24.57 0.25 -62.13
N LYS A 131 23.44 -0.42 -61.90
CA LYS A 131 22.61 -0.98 -62.99
C LYS A 131 22.11 0.13 -63.92
N LEU A 132 21.59 1.22 -63.37
CA LEU A 132 21.08 2.33 -64.15
C LEU A 132 22.19 2.97 -65.00
N ARG A 133 23.37 3.22 -64.41
CA ARG A 133 24.53 3.74 -65.17
C ARG A 133 24.90 2.81 -66.32
N SER A 134 25.00 1.51 -66.05
CA SER A 134 25.35 0.53 -67.10
C SER A 134 24.32 0.50 -68.25
N LEU A 135 23.03 0.65 -67.94
CA LEU A 135 21.97 0.73 -68.95
C LEU A 135 22.08 2.01 -69.77
N LEU A 136 22.31 3.16 -69.13
CA LEU A 136 22.50 4.43 -69.82
C LEU A 136 23.73 4.41 -70.73
N ASP A 137 24.86 3.89 -70.24
CA ASP A 137 26.09 3.75 -71.02
C ASP A 137 25.90 2.82 -72.24
N ALA A 138 25.14 1.73 -72.06
CA ALA A 138 24.81 0.83 -73.17
C ALA A 138 23.95 1.52 -74.23
N HIS A 139 22.94 2.30 -73.82
CA HIS A 139 22.10 3.07 -74.74
C HIS A 139 22.85 4.21 -75.43
N LEU A 140 23.75 4.90 -74.72
CA LEU A 140 24.61 5.92 -75.33
C LEU A 140 25.51 5.33 -76.42
N ARG A 141 26.15 4.19 -76.15
CA ARG A 141 26.99 3.50 -77.15
C ARG A 141 26.20 3.07 -78.39
N MET A 142 24.95 2.64 -78.24
CA MET A 142 24.09 2.30 -79.37
C MET A 142 23.80 3.53 -80.25
N LEU A 143 23.46 4.67 -79.64
CA LEU A 143 23.22 5.92 -80.37
C LEU A 143 24.49 6.45 -81.06
N GLU A 144 25.65 6.33 -80.42
CA GLU A 144 26.94 6.69 -81.01
C GLU A 144 27.27 5.83 -82.24
N MET A 145 27.01 4.52 -82.18
CA MET A 145 27.17 3.63 -83.34
C MET A 145 26.20 3.99 -84.48
N GLU A 146 24.92 4.26 -84.19
CA GLU A 146 23.94 4.68 -85.20
C GLU A 146 24.36 5.99 -85.91
N ASN A 147 24.86 6.98 -85.16
CA ASN A 147 25.36 8.23 -85.72
C ASN A 147 26.59 8.01 -86.62
N GLN A 148 27.54 7.17 -86.19
CA GLN A 148 28.72 6.83 -86.99
C GLN A 148 28.34 6.13 -88.30
N ASP A 149 27.38 5.21 -88.24
CA ASP A 149 26.87 4.52 -89.42
C ASP A 149 26.18 5.50 -90.38
N GLN A 150 25.43 6.48 -89.87
CA GLN A 150 24.84 7.57 -90.67
C GLN A 150 25.91 8.44 -91.34
N GLU A 151 26.92 8.91 -90.60
CA GLU A 151 28.02 9.73 -91.16
C GLU A 151 28.78 8.97 -92.25
N GLN A 152 29.01 7.66 -92.07
CA GLN A 152 29.63 6.82 -93.08
C GLN A 152 28.77 6.69 -94.34
N LEU A 153 27.45 6.53 -94.18
CA LEU A 153 26.50 6.48 -95.29
C LEU A 153 26.48 7.79 -96.07
N GLU A 154 26.42 8.95 -95.40
CA GLU A 154 26.48 10.27 -96.03
C GLU A 154 27.82 10.50 -96.77
N ALA A 155 28.93 10.05 -96.19
CA ALA A 155 30.25 10.10 -96.82
C ALA A 155 30.32 9.22 -98.08
N LEU A 156 29.68 8.05 -98.08
CA LEU A 156 29.59 7.17 -99.26
C LEU A 156 28.68 7.78 -100.34
N GLU A 157 27.53 8.34 -99.96
CA GLU A 157 26.62 9.01 -100.88
C GLU A 157 27.24 10.24 -101.54
N SER A 158 27.97 11.07 -100.78
CA SER A 158 28.65 12.24 -101.31
C SER A 158 29.73 11.86 -102.33
N LYS A 159 30.52 10.81 -102.07
CA LYS A 159 31.47 10.23 -103.04
C LYS A 159 30.76 9.75 -104.31
N LEU A 160 29.65 9.02 -104.19
CA LEU A 160 28.85 8.56 -105.33
C LEU A 160 28.29 9.73 -106.17
N LYS A 161 27.84 10.81 -105.53
CA LYS A 161 27.38 12.03 -106.22
C LYS A 161 28.51 12.73 -106.99
N PHE A 162 29.74 12.73 -106.47
CA PHE A 162 30.92 13.23 -107.18
C PHE A 162 31.22 12.42 -108.45
N PHE A 163 31.17 11.08 -108.38
CA PHE A 163 31.40 10.22 -109.54
C PHE A 163 30.30 10.35 -110.61
N LYS A 164 29.06 10.65 -110.24
CA LYS A 164 27.98 10.92 -111.20
C LYS A 164 28.06 12.30 -111.90
N LYS A 165 28.75 13.28 -111.32
CA LYS A 165 28.95 14.62 -111.92
C LYS A 165 30.20 14.73 -112.82
N ALA A 166 31.11 13.76 -112.77
CA ALA A 166 32.35 13.74 -113.54
C ALA A 166 32.22 13.03 -114.90
N LYS A 167 31.00 12.84 -115.40
CA LYS A 167 30.67 12.22 -116.69
C LYS A 167 29.69 13.12 -117.42
#